data_AF-A0A535B7U2-F1
#
_entry.id   AF-A0A535B7U2-F1
#
_cell.length_a   1.000
_cell.length_b   1.000
_cell.length_c   1.000
_cell.angle_alpha   90.00
_cell.angle_beta   90.00
_cell.angle_gamma   90.00
#
_symmetry.space_group_name_H-M   'P 1'
#
loop_
_entity.id
_entity.type
_entity.pdbx_description
1 polymer ?
#
loop_
_entity_poly.entity_id
_entity_poly.type
_entity_poly.pdbx_seq_one_letter_code
_entity_poly.pdbx_strand_id
1 'polypeptide(L)'
;LAQSGKLGALLLQYPAGFYCTPENMEKLSETLRSFAEYPKVVEVRHKSWSDRIEETKALLHEHNASLALIDEPKFASSIRQRFEAVGDMLYFRAHGRNAQSWWQHKEGWERYDYLYSWQEIKRLGEKLKSVSEARPNLKKAVVFFNNHARA
;
A
#
# COMPACT_ATOMS: atom_id res chain seq x y z
N LEU A 1 10.92 0.42 -19.50
CA LEU A 1 9.68 0.99 -18.91
C LEU A 1 9.83 2.48 -18.60
N ALA A 2 10.82 2.88 -17.79
CA ALA A 2 11.05 4.29 -17.46
C ALA A 2 11.44 5.13 -18.69
N GLN A 3 12.45 4.71 -19.46
CA GLN A 3 12.88 5.39 -20.70
C GLN A 3 11.77 5.52 -21.75
N SER A 4 10.77 4.63 -21.72
CA SER A 4 9.64 4.67 -22.65
C SER A 4 8.41 5.39 -22.09
N GLY A 5 8.51 6.04 -20.91
CA GLY A 5 7.40 6.77 -20.27
C GLY A 5 6.25 5.89 -19.77
N LYS A 6 6.42 4.57 -19.75
CA LYS A 6 5.36 3.60 -19.38
C LYS A 6 5.37 3.21 -17.90
N LEU A 7 6.38 3.64 -17.13
CA LEU A 7 6.47 3.34 -15.71
C LEU A 7 5.48 4.20 -14.91
N GLY A 8 4.52 3.56 -14.23
CA GLY A 8 3.58 4.26 -13.36
C GLY A 8 4.19 4.65 -12.01
N ALA A 9 4.77 3.67 -11.32
CA ALA A 9 5.57 3.83 -10.11
C ALA A 9 6.33 2.51 -9.83
N LEU A 10 7.40 2.59 -9.05
CA LEU A 10 8.03 1.44 -8.40
C LEU A 10 7.30 1.15 -7.10
N LEU A 11 6.75 -0.06 -6.97
CA LEU A 11 6.15 -0.54 -5.74
C LEU A 11 7.21 -1.27 -4.90
N LEU A 12 7.51 -0.75 -3.72
CA LEU A 12 8.39 -1.34 -2.71
C LEU A 12 7.52 -1.98 -1.63
N GLN A 13 7.21 -3.26 -1.83
CA GLN A 13 6.35 -4.03 -0.93
C GLN A 13 7.16 -4.78 0.12
N TYR A 14 6.90 -4.51 1.39
CA TYR A 14 7.55 -5.17 2.52
C TYR A 14 6.65 -6.22 3.19
N PRO A 15 7.23 -7.32 3.71
CA PRO A 15 6.48 -8.36 4.41
C PRO A 15 5.95 -7.86 5.77
N ALA A 16 5.03 -8.60 6.38
CA ALA A 16 4.46 -8.26 7.68
C ALA A 16 5.47 -8.25 8.84
N GLY A 17 6.61 -8.93 8.69
CA GLY A 17 7.73 -8.90 9.63
C GLY A 17 8.62 -7.65 9.49
N PHE A 18 8.31 -6.72 8.59
CA PHE A 18 9.03 -5.45 8.47
C PHE A 18 8.43 -4.43 9.44
N TYR A 19 8.98 -4.38 10.65
CA TYR A 19 8.57 -3.46 11.72
C TYR A 19 9.19 -2.06 11.53
N CYS A 20 8.55 -1.03 12.07
CA CYS A 20 9.08 0.34 12.10
C CYS A 20 10.12 0.50 13.22
N THR A 21 11.31 -0.05 12.99
CA THR A 21 12.49 0.10 13.86
C THR A 21 13.46 1.11 13.26
N PRO A 22 14.37 1.72 14.04
CA PRO A 22 15.40 2.61 13.49
C PRO A 22 16.18 1.97 12.33
N GLU A 23 16.58 0.71 12.48
CA GLU A 23 17.28 -0.05 11.45
C GLU A 23 16.45 -0.20 10.16
N ASN A 24 15.16 -0.52 10.27
CA ASN A 24 14.30 -0.66 9.09
C ASN A 24 13.91 0.68 8.47
N MET A 25 13.87 1.78 9.24
CA MET A 25 13.72 3.12 8.69
C MET A 25 14.94 3.51 7.85
N GLU A 26 16.15 3.21 8.33
CA GLU A 26 17.38 3.45 7.56
C GLU A 26 17.40 2.61 6.29
N LYS A 27 17.13 1.30 6.38
CA LYS A 27 17.02 0.40 5.22
C LYS A 27 16.00 0.91 4.19
N LEU A 28 14.86 1.41 4.63
CA LEU A 28 13.85 2.00 3.76
C LEU A 28 14.37 3.29 3.13
N SER A 29 15.01 4.18 3.90
CA SER A 29 15.64 5.40 3.38
C SER A 29 16.68 5.09 2.30
N GLU A 30 17.59 4.15 2.55
CA GLU A 30 18.60 3.71 1.59
C GLU A 30 17.96 3.19 0.30
N THR A 31 16.95 2.33 0.41
CA THR A 31 16.21 1.80 -0.75
C THR A 31 15.55 2.95 -1.53
N LEU A 32 14.90 3.88 -0.85
CA LEU A 32 14.24 5.02 -1.47
C LEU A 32 15.23 5.96 -2.17
N ARG A 33 16.42 6.17 -1.58
CA ARG A 33 17.54 6.92 -2.18
C ARG A 33 18.06 6.24 -3.44
N SER A 34 18.25 4.92 -3.43
CA SER A 34 18.71 4.17 -4.62
C SER A 34 17.77 4.31 -5.81
N PHE A 35 16.49 4.60 -5.58
CA PHE A 35 15.48 4.81 -6.62
C PHE A 35 14.98 6.26 -6.69
N ALA A 36 15.82 7.24 -6.31
CA ALA A 36 15.44 8.66 -6.25
C ALA A 36 14.81 9.18 -7.55
N GLU A 37 15.30 8.72 -8.71
CA GLU A 37 14.85 9.16 -10.04
C GLU A 37 13.46 8.68 -10.46
N TYR A 38 12.86 7.72 -9.73
CA TYR A 38 11.59 7.10 -10.11
C TYR A 38 10.46 7.48 -9.16
N PRO A 39 9.19 7.53 -9.62
CA PRO A 39 8.04 7.59 -8.73
C PRO A 39 7.99 6.33 -7.86
N LYS A 40 7.86 6.47 -6.55
CA LYS A 40 7.95 5.37 -5.59
C LYS A 40 6.68 5.27 -4.75
N VAL A 41 6.26 4.04 -4.51
CA VAL A 41 5.18 3.72 -3.58
C VAL A 41 5.68 2.65 -2.63
N VAL A 42 5.53 2.90 -1.33
CA VAL A 42 5.91 1.97 -0.27
C VAL A 42 4.67 1.29 0.24
N GLU A 43 4.73 -0.03 0.41
CA GLU A 43 3.69 -0.80 1.07
C GLU A 43 4.27 -1.53 2.28
N VAL A 44 3.74 -1.21 3.45
CA VAL A 44 4.07 -1.84 4.72
C VAL A 44 2.80 -2.40 5.36
N ARG A 45 2.92 -3.52 6.07
CA ARG A 45 1.77 -4.29 6.57
C ARG A 45 1.66 -4.33 8.09
N HIS A 46 2.69 -3.89 8.80
CA HIS A 46 2.73 -3.95 10.26
C HIS A 46 2.27 -2.63 10.90
N LYS A 47 1.48 -2.71 11.98
CA LYS A 47 0.92 -1.54 12.69
C LYS A 47 1.96 -0.57 13.25
N SER A 48 3.18 -1.02 13.52
CA SER A 48 4.26 -0.16 14.00
C SER A 48 4.52 1.05 13.09
N TRP A 49 4.23 0.94 11.78
CA TRP A 49 4.33 2.07 10.84
C TRP A 49 3.16 3.05 11.00
N SER A 50 1.94 2.55 11.20
CA SER A 50 0.78 3.42 11.48
C SER A 50 0.79 4.00 12.90
N ASP A 51 1.40 3.31 13.86
CA ASP A 51 1.54 3.79 15.23
C ASP A 51 2.58 4.94 15.31
N ARG A 52 3.51 4.98 14.34
CA ARG A 52 4.51 6.04 14.12
C ARG A 52 4.27 6.76 12.79
N ILE A 53 3.03 7.17 12.58
CA ILE A 53 2.58 7.66 11.27
C ILE A 53 3.28 8.96 10.87
N GLU A 54 3.59 9.85 11.81
CA GLU A 54 4.25 11.12 11.49
C GLU A 54 5.70 10.89 11.03
N GLU A 55 6.45 10.00 11.69
CA GLU A 55 7.79 9.63 11.22
C GLU A 55 7.74 8.89 9.88
N THR A 56 6.75 8.03 9.68
CA THR A 56 6.53 7.35 8.40
C THR A 56 6.24 8.36 7.28
N LYS A 57 5.35 9.33 7.53
CA LYS A 57 5.04 10.40 6.57
C LYS A 57 6.26 11.27 6.28
N ALA A 58 7.04 11.64 7.29
CA ALA A 58 8.26 12.43 7.14
C ALA A 58 9.29 11.72 6.26
N LEU A 59 9.58 10.44 6.53
CA LEU A 59 10.50 9.63 5.73
C LEU A 59 10.06 9.53 4.26
N LEU A 60 8.76 9.28 4.02
CA LEU A 60 8.24 9.19 2.65
C LEU A 60 8.29 10.53 1.94
N HIS A 61 7.98 11.63 2.63
CA HIS A 61 8.04 12.97 2.08
C HIS A 61 9.47 13.36 1.69
N GLU A 62 10.45 13.10 2.56
CA GLU A 62 11.88 13.35 2.28
C GLU A 62 12.34 12.70 0.97
N HIS A 63 11.81 11.53 0.65
CA HIS A 63 12.19 10.77 -0.53
C HIS A 63 11.19 10.84 -1.70
N ASN A 64 10.24 11.78 -1.67
CA ASN A 64 9.20 11.93 -2.68
C ASN A 64 8.46 10.60 -2.98
N ALA A 65 8.17 9.83 -1.93
CA ALA A 65 7.50 8.54 -2.01
C ALA A 65 6.06 8.65 -1.50
N SER A 66 5.20 7.74 -1.97
CA SER A 66 3.82 7.64 -1.49
C SER A 66 3.60 6.36 -0.68
N LEU A 67 2.61 6.36 0.22
CA LEU A 67 2.21 5.16 0.97
C LEU A 67 1.05 4.46 0.26
N ALA A 68 1.19 3.16 0.01
CA ALA A 68 0.09 2.34 -0.50
C ALA A 68 -1.00 2.16 0.56
N LEU A 69 -2.25 2.45 0.22
CA LEU A 69 -3.43 2.02 0.97
C LEU A 69 -3.74 0.56 0.63
N ILE A 70 -3.90 -0.29 1.64
CA ILE A 70 -4.17 -1.71 1.46
C ILE A 70 -5.47 -2.18 2.11
N ASP A 71 -6.27 -2.90 1.34
CA ASP A 71 -7.38 -3.70 1.84
C ASP A 71 -6.94 -5.16 1.95
N GLU A 72 -6.93 -5.66 3.17
CA GLU A 72 -6.53 -7.01 3.57
C GLU A 72 -7.30 -7.36 4.86
N PRO A 73 -7.41 -8.64 5.27
CA PRO A 73 -7.94 -8.96 6.58
C PRO A 73 -7.12 -8.27 7.67
N LYS A 74 -7.80 -7.74 8.69
CA LYS A 74 -7.15 -7.00 9.78
C LYS A 74 -6.94 -7.88 11.00
N PHE A 75 -5.69 -8.06 11.37
CA PHE A 75 -5.22 -8.78 12.56
C PHE A 75 -4.68 -7.79 13.60
N ALA A 76 -4.34 -8.28 14.79
CA ALA A 76 -3.81 -7.47 15.89
C ALA A 76 -2.51 -6.69 15.53
N SER A 77 -1.75 -7.19 14.56
CA SER A 77 -0.50 -6.62 14.04
C SER A 77 -0.66 -5.87 12.71
N SER A 78 -1.83 -5.93 12.06
CA SER A 78 -2.04 -5.31 10.75
C SER A 78 -1.96 -3.79 10.82
N ILE A 79 -1.39 -3.18 9.78
CA ILE A 79 -1.37 -1.73 9.61
C ILE A 79 -2.78 -1.13 9.67
N ARG A 80 -2.87 -0.02 10.41
CA ARG A 80 -4.11 0.75 10.60
C ARG A 80 -4.04 2.02 9.75
N GLN A 81 -4.74 2.02 8.62
CA GLN A 81 -4.69 3.14 7.69
C GLN A 81 -5.97 3.95 7.75
N ARG A 82 -5.82 5.27 7.89
CA ARG A 82 -6.85 6.21 7.49
C ARG A 82 -6.90 6.20 5.95
N PHE A 83 -8.08 6.34 5.37
CA PHE A 83 -8.20 6.58 3.93
C PHE A 83 -7.76 8.03 3.66
N GLU A 84 -6.45 8.21 3.51
CA GLU A 84 -5.77 9.47 3.24
C GLU A 84 -4.61 9.16 2.28
N ALA A 85 -4.37 10.01 1.29
CA ALA A 85 -3.20 9.88 0.44
C ALA A 85 -1.97 10.48 1.14
N VAL A 86 -0.91 9.68 1.27
CA VAL A 86 0.41 10.12 1.71
C VAL A 86 1.33 10.14 0.51
N GLY A 87 1.95 11.30 0.26
CA GLY A 87 2.74 11.58 -0.95
C GLY A 87 1.90 12.17 -2.08
N ASP A 88 2.44 12.10 -3.29
CA ASP A 88 1.87 12.69 -4.51
C ASP A 88 1.00 11.71 -5.32
N MET A 89 0.94 10.44 -4.91
CA MET A 89 0.14 9.41 -5.54
C MET A 89 -0.85 8.79 -4.56
N LEU A 90 -2.11 8.68 -4.99
CA LEU A 90 -3.08 7.80 -4.35
C LEU A 90 -2.88 6.40 -4.94
N TYR A 91 -2.31 5.48 -4.17
CA TYR A 91 -2.05 4.12 -4.61
C TYR A 91 -2.79 3.14 -3.71
N PHE A 92 -3.75 2.40 -4.26
CA PHE A 92 -4.56 1.45 -3.51
C PHE A 92 -4.40 0.03 -4.03
N ARG A 93 -4.31 -0.93 -3.11
CA ARG A 93 -4.28 -2.36 -3.43
C ARG A 93 -5.30 -3.14 -2.61
N ALA A 94 -6.20 -3.83 -3.31
CA ALA A 94 -7.14 -4.76 -2.73
C ALA A 94 -6.59 -6.18 -2.79
N HIS A 95 -6.23 -6.76 -1.65
CA HIS A 95 -5.72 -8.13 -1.58
C HIS A 95 -6.82 -9.18 -1.32
N GLY A 96 -8.04 -8.75 -1.01
CA GLY A 96 -9.09 -9.64 -0.52
C GLY A 96 -9.14 -9.69 1.00
N ARG A 97 -10.16 -10.36 1.55
CA ARG A 97 -10.41 -10.46 3.00
C ARG A 97 -10.53 -11.91 3.48
N ASN A 98 -9.84 -12.85 2.84
CA ASN A 98 -9.79 -14.24 3.29
C ASN A 98 -8.93 -14.38 4.56
N ALA A 99 -9.53 -14.11 5.71
CA ALA A 99 -8.86 -14.19 7.02
C ALA A 99 -8.42 -15.62 7.38
N GLN A 100 -9.20 -16.62 6.94
CA GLN A 100 -8.96 -18.03 7.25
C GLN A 100 -7.63 -18.51 6.65
N SER A 101 -7.41 -18.27 5.35
CA SER A 101 -6.20 -18.71 4.65
C SER A 101 -5.06 -17.68 4.70
N TRP A 102 -5.24 -16.53 5.38
CA TRP A 102 -4.26 -15.45 5.31
C TRP A 102 -2.89 -15.85 5.86
N TRP A 103 -2.87 -16.55 7.00
CA TRP A 103 -1.68 -17.08 7.65
C TRP A 103 -1.61 -18.61 7.62
N GLN A 104 -2.75 -19.28 7.43
CA GLN A 104 -2.90 -20.73 7.45
C GLN A 104 -3.38 -21.23 6.09
N HIS A 105 -2.47 -21.23 5.11
CA HIS A 105 -2.72 -21.76 3.77
C HIS A 105 -1.77 -22.91 3.47
N LYS A 106 -2.18 -23.80 2.57
CA LYS A 106 -1.25 -24.77 1.97
C LYS A 106 -0.47 -24.10 0.85
N GLU A 107 -1.16 -23.35 0.02
CA GLU A 107 -0.60 -22.60 -1.10
C GLU A 107 -0.75 -21.09 -0.92
N GLY A 108 0.30 -20.33 -1.25
CA GLY A 108 0.35 -18.88 -1.02
C GLY A 108 -0.77 -18.07 -1.70
N TRP A 109 -1.39 -18.59 -2.76
CA TRP A 109 -2.49 -17.94 -3.46
C TRP A 109 -3.81 -17.99 -2.70
N GLU A 110 -4.01 -18.94 -1.80
CA GLU A 110 -5.27 -19.11 -1.06
C GLU A 110 -5.62 -17.86 -0.23
N ARG A 111 -4.61 -17.12 0.23
CA ARG A 111 -4.82 -15.85 0.94
C ARG A 111 -5.50 -14.77 0.10
N TYR A 112 -5.35 -14.85 -1.22
CA TYR A 112 -5.93 -13.94 -2.20
C TYR A 112 -7.23 -14.50 -2.80
N ASP A 113 -7.67 -15.68 -2.36
CA ASP A 113 -8.93 -16.30 -2.77
C ASP A 113 -10.11 -15.59 -2.10
N TYR A 114 -10.52 -14.49 -2.71
CA TYR A 114 -11.59 -13.65 -2.22
C TYR A 114 -12.27 -12.92 -3.38
N LEU A 115 -13.59 -13.01 -3.45
CA LEU A 115 -14.40 -12.26 -4.40
C LEU A 115 -15.08 -11.11 -3.66
N TYR A 116 -14.67 -9.88 -3.93
CA TYR A 116 -15.35 -8.70 -3.41
C TYR A 116 -16.79 -8.64 -3.92
N SER A 117 -17.73 -8.42 -3.00
CA SER A 117 -19.10 -8.13 -3.37
C SER A 117 -19.20 -6.76 -4.05
N TRP A 118 -20.25 -6.57 -4.85
CA TRP A 118 -20.50 -5.30 -5.53
C TRP A 118 -20.64 -4.12 -4.53
N GLN A 119 -21.20 -4.40 -3.35
CA GLN A 119 -21.35 -3.42 -2.26
C GLN A 119 -19.99 -3.00 -1.68
N GLU A 120 -19.06 -3.94 -1.52
CA GLU A 120 -17.70 -3.64 -1.07
C GLU A 120 -16.93 -2.83 -2.10
N ILE A 121 -17.02 -3.20 -3.39
CA ILE A 121 -16.41 -2.45 -4.49
C ILE A 121 -16.94 -1.01 -4.51
N LYS A 122 -18.26 -0.83 -4.42
CA LYS A 122 -18.89 0.50 -4.39
C LYS A 122 -18.36 1.33 -3.22
N ARG A 123 -18.34 0.75 -2.01
CA ARG A 123 -17.86 1.45 -0.80
C ARG A 123 -16.38 1.83 -0.89
N LEU A 124 -15.54 0.96 -1.45
CA LEU A 124 -14.12 1.26 -1.68
C LEU A 124 -13.97 2.38 -2.72
N GLY A 125 -14.73 2.32 -3.82
CA GLY A 125 -14.75 3.35 -4.85
C GLY A 125 -15.14 4.73 -4.31
N GLU A 126 -16.22 4.81 -3.52
CA GLU A 126 -16.66 6.06 -2.87
C GLU A 126 -15.57 6.65 -1.97
N LYS A 127 -14.95 5.82 -1.12
CA LYS A 127 -13.85 6.27 -0.25
C LYS A 127 -12.65 6.79 -1.04
N LEU A 128 -12.20 6.04 -2.06
CA LEU A 128 -11.05 6.44 -2.88
C LEU A 128 -11.35 7.73 -3.66
N LYS A 129 -12.58 7.89 -4.14
CA LYS A 129 -13.04 9.12 -4.79
C LYS A 129 -12.95 10.31 -3.82
N SER A 130 -13.48 10.18 -2.61
CA SER A 130 -13.39 11.25 -1.60
C SER A 130 -11.94 11.60 -1.24
N VAL A 131 -11.04 10.63 -1.15
CA VAL A 131 -9.60 10.89 -0.91
C VAL A 131 -8.98 11.67 -2.07
N SER A 132 -9.32 11.30 -3.31
CA SER A 132 -8.83 11.99 -4.50
C SER A 132 -9.34 13.43 -4.57
N GLU A 133 -10.63 13.66 -4.28
CA GLU A 133 -11.25 15.00 -4.28
C GLU A 133 -10.67 15.91 -3.18
N ALA A 134 -10.35 15.35 -2.01
CA ALA A 134 -9.73 16.09 -0.92
C ALA A 134 -8.25 16.46 -1.17
N ARG A 135 -7.62 15.93 -2.22
CA ARG A 135 -6.21 16.13 -2.54
C ARG A 135 -6.03 16.55 -4.01
N PRO A 136 -6.38 17.80 -4.36
CA PRO A 136 -6.37 18.26 -5.75
C PRO A 136 -4.99 18.24 -6.41
N ASN A 137 -3.91 18.23 -5.62
CA ASN A 137 -2.53 18.19 -6.11
C ASN A 137 -1.97 16.77 -6.33
N LEU A 138 -2.79 15.72 -6.20
CA LEU A 138 -2.35 14.37 -6.54
C LEU A 138 -1.99 14.29 -8.02
N LYS A 139 -0.78 13.81 -8.30
CA LYS A 139 -0.28 13.63 -9.66
C LYS A 139 -0.94 12.42 -10.33
N LYS A 140 -1.34 11.42 -9.54
CA LYS A 140 -1.91 10.17 -10.04
C LYS A 140 -2.72 9.44 -8.98
N ALA A 141 -3.80 8.79 -9.40
CA ALA A 141 -4.51 7.78 -8.62
C ALA A 141 -4.48 6.43 -9.34
N VAL A 142 -4.13 5.36 -8.64
CA VAL A 142 -4.05 4.00 -9.19
C VAL A 142 -4.64 3.00 -8.21
N VAL A 143 -5.46 2.08 -8.72
CA VAL A 143 -6.18 1.07 -7.96
C VAL A 143 -5.86 -0.30 -8.57
N PHE A 144 -5.32 -1.22 -7.77
CA PHE A 144 -5.03 -2.59 -8.19
C PHE A 144 -5.81 -3.61 -7.36
N PHE A 145 -6.36 -4.61 -8.04
CA PHE A 145 -6.96 -5.78 -7.40
C PHE A 145 -5.97 -6.94 -7.49
N ASN A 146 -5.53 -7.42 -6.33
CA ASN A 146 -4.56 -8.50 -6.16
C ASN A 146 -5.22 -9.81 -5.67
N ASN A 147 -6.54 -9.85 -5.59
CA ASN A 147 -7.36 -11.02 -5.23
C ASN A 147 -7.68 -11.89 -6.47
N HIS A 148 -6.66 -12.22 -7.27
CA HIS A 148 -6.80 -12.88 -8.57
C HIS A 148 -6.63 -14.41 -8.52
N ALA A 149 -6.84 -15.04 -7.36
CA ALA A 149 -6.59 -16.47 -7.15
C ALA A 149 -7.34 -17.41 -8.12
N ARG A 150 -8.45 -16.95 -8.71
CA ARG A 150 -9.33 -17.73 -9.59
C ARG A 150 -9.55 -17.06 -10.96
N ALA A 151 -8.63 -16.17 -11.36
CA ALA A 151 -8.72 -15.40 -12.60
C ALA A 151 -8.34 -16.23 -13.84
#